data_AF-A0A3M7BTF9-F1
#
_entry.id   AF-A0A3M7BTF9-F1
#
_cell.length_a   1.000
_cell.length_b   1.000
_cell.length_c   1.000
_cell.angle_alpha   90.00
_cell.angle_beta   90.00
_cell.angle_gamma   90.00
#
_symmetry.space_group_name_H-M   'P 1'
#
loop_
_entity.id
_entity.type
_entity.pdbx_description
1 polymer ?
#
loop_
_entity_poly.entity_id
_entity_poly.type
_entity_poly.pdbx_seq_one_letter_code
_entity_poly.pdbx_strand_id
1 'polypeptide(L)'
;MGASAKRKKEKKQDFQKPKLKVGKKRPTNTNATDTSFSAKSIVFKQQSVSSGPRDTSALFNHNLSLLASKNETQRRDALQYLTTACTLAQNEEGEGLPQPASAVVAKAQALILDGNGGVRSQLLKLLKSLPVDEIGSLDQLLLYARAGMTHLSTDVRLFSLEVMDWILSSPSLGEAVMSVPGAWVKTLRTFENLLGWRSTNGSQNGNGTRQEGEKWTRQIASKTSSSGLEKGGNKLLVHQLATMASFLAVGLTPAPADPEASVKRAAQIFPLWHTDAHLLSTRSNPFGHLNLFGALRDAESEVYDSAEERLEVFRELDFLLTFRNGTQEAKREGGEIGRAAAAVDKALRLAETG
;
A
#
# COMPACT_ATOMS: atom_id res chain seq x y z
N MET A 1 92.47 20.92 35.29
CA MET A 1 91.60 19.91 34.65
C MET A 1 90.14 20.18 35.00
N GLY A 2 89.35 20.72 34.08
CA GLY A 2 87.92 21.00 34.31
C GLY A 2 87.09 20.63 33.08
N ALA A 3 86.21 19.63 33.21
CA ALA A 3 85.29 19.28 32.13
C ALA A 3 84.30 20.44 31.88
N SER A 4 84.29 20.96 30.65
CA SER A 4 83.49 22.11 30.21
C SER A 4 82.01 21.97 30.60
N ALA A 5 81.44 23.03 31.19
CA ALA A 5 80.06 23.10 31.69
C ALA A 5 79.00 22.75 30.61
N LYS A 6 79.35 22.89 29.33
CA LYS A 6 78.51 22.54 28.18
C LYS A 6 78.25 21.03 28.07
N ARG A 7 79.31 20.21 28.19
CA ARG A 7 79.19 18.73 28.20
C ARG A 7 78.39 18.21 29.41
N LYS A 8 78.50 18.88 30.57
CA LYS A 8 77.70 18.54 31.75
C LYS A 8 76.22 18.89 31.58
N LYS A 9 75.89 19.95 30.84
CA LYS A 9 74.51 20.37 30.58
C LYS A 9 73.82 19.46 29.55
N GLU A 10 74.54 19.04 28.50
CA GLU A 10 74.06 18.06 27.51
C GLU A 10 73.77 16.71 28.17
N LYS A 11 74.71 16.17 28.96
CA LYS A 11 74.51 14.90 29.70
C LYS A 11 73.38 14.97 30.74
N LYS A 12 73.04 16.17 31.22
CA LYS A 12 71.92 16.41 32.15
C LYS A 12 70.59 16.45 31.40
N GLN A 13 70.55 16.74 30.11
CA GLN A 13 69.32 16.71 29.30
C GLN A 13 68.91 15.28 28.92
N ASP A 14 69.87 14.37 28.75
CA ASP A 14 69.61 12.98 28.34
C ASP A 14 68.80 12.16 29.35
N PHE A 15 68.87 12.49 30.65
CA PHE A 15 68.18 11.74 31.72
C PHE A 15 67.45 12.67 32.70
N GLN A 16 66.42 13.36 32.21
CA GLN A 16 65.52 14.16 33.05
C GLN A 16 64.42 13.29 33.64
N LYS A 17 64.56 12.92 34.92
CA LYS A 17 63.47 12.26 35.65
C LYS A 17 62.32 13.25 35.86
N PRO A 18 61.09 12.94 35.41
CA PRO A 18 59.93 13.79 35.68
C PRO A 18 59.75 13.98 37.20
N LYS A 19 59.55 15.23 37.64
CA LYS A 19 59.27 15.51 39.06
C LYS A 19 58.01 14.74 39.49
N LEU A 20 58.11 14.02 40.62
CA LEU A 20 56.99 13.28 41.20
C LEU A 20 55.88 14.29 41.56
N LYS A 21 54.74 14.20 40.88
CA LYS A 21 53.53 14.99 41.21
C LYS A 21 52.61 14.11 42.04
N VAL A 22 52.47 14.44 43.32
CA VAL A 22 51.57 13.75 44.25
C VAL A 22 50.14 13.78 43.71
N GLY A 23 49.42 12.65 43.78
CA GLY A 23 48.04 12.50 43.30
C GLY A 23 47.86 12.09 41.84
N LYS A 24 48.93 11.98 41.04
CA LYS A 24 48.87 11.44 39.66
C LYS A 24 49.40 10.01 39.60
N LYS A 25 48.89 9.20 38.66
CA LYS A 25 49.40 7.85 38.42
C LYS A 25 50.91 7.91 38.19
N ARG A 26 51.63 7.00 38.85
CA ARG A 26 53.07 6.85 38.69
C ARG A 26 53.40 6.70 37.20
N PRO A 27 54.28 7.54 36.63
CA PRO A 27 54.68 7.40 35.23
C PRO A 27 55.24 6.02 34.95
N THR A 28 54.93 5.47 33.78
CA THR A 28 55.54 4.23 33.30
C THR A 28 57.05 4.39 33.20
N ASN A 29 57.80 3.31 33.47
CA ASN A 29 59.25 3.34 33.39
C ASN A 29 59.68 3.71 31.95
N THR A 30 60.79 4.44 31.81
CA THR A 30 61.26 4.96 30.53
C THR A 30 61.66 3.87 29.52
N ASN A 31 61.86 2.64 29.99
CA ASN A 31 62.17 1.45 29.18
C ASN A 31 60.95 0.54 28.96
N ALA A 32 59.75 0.95 29.37
CA ALA A 32 58.54 0.17 29.15
C ALA A 32 58.06 0.37 27.71
N THR A 33 58.12 -0.69 26.91
CA THR A 33 57.52 -0.73 25.58
C THR A 33 56.01 -0.85 25.71
N ASP A 34 55.26 0.09 25.14
CA ASP A 34 53.81 0.00 25.07
C ASP A 34 53.41 -0.97 23.95
N THR A 35 52.80 -2.09 24.32
CA THR A 35 52.30 -3.12 23.39
C THR A 35 50.82 -2.95 23.08
N SER A 36 50.20 -1.84 23.50
CA SER A 36 48.83 -1.54 23.12
C SER A 36 48.78 -1.09 21.66
N PHE A 37 48.14 -1.91 20.82
CA PHE A 37 47.82 -1.54 19.46
C PHE A 37 46.33 -1.79 19.20
N SER A 38 45.75 -1.00 18.31
CA SER A 38 44.38 -1.20 17.85
C SER A 38 44.43 -1.46 16.35
N ALA A 39 44.01 -2.66 15.94
CA ALA A 39 43.82 -3.00 14.53
C ALA A 39 42.33 -2.89 14.18
N LYS A 40 42.01 -2.23 13.06
CA LYS A 40 40.65 -2.17 12.50
C LYS A 40 40.60 -3.03 11.25
N SER A 41 39.56 -3.86 11.14
CA SER A 41 39.31 -4.65 9.94
C SER A 41 38.69 -3.79 8.85
N ILE A 42 39.15 -3.96 7.61
CA ILE A 42 38.56 -3.34 6.43
C ILE A 42 37.49 -4.29 5.90
N VAL A 43 36.23 -3.89 5.97
CA VAL A 43 35.12 -4.65 5.39
C VAL A 43 34.85 -4.15 3.98
N PHE A 44 35.08 -5.00 2.98
CA PHE A 44 34.76 -4.71 1.59
C PHE A 44 33.29 -5.02 1.28
N LYS A 45 32.70 -4.32 0.31
CA LYS A 45 31.35 -4.63 -0.18
C LYS A 45 31.39 -5.95 -0.95
N GLN A 46 30.63 -6.95 -0.51
CA GLN A 46 30.52 -8.20 -1.25
C GLN A 46 29.97 -7.95 -2.65
N GLN A 47 30.72 -8.37 -3.67
CA GLN A 47 30.27 -8.39 -5.06
C GLN A 47 29.90 -9.84 -5.41
N SER A 48 28.74 -10.07 -6.01
CA SER A 48 28.33 -11.40 -6.45
C SER A 48 29.05 -11.77 -7.76
N VAL A 49 30.30 -12.24 -7.65
CA VAL A 49 31.17 -12.58 -8.81
C VAL A 49 31.31 -14.11 -9.00
N SER A 50 30.60 -14.93 -8.23
CA SER A 50 30.68 -16.40 -8.39
C SER A 50 29.91 -16.88 -9.62
N SER A 51 30.55 -17.70 -10.45
CA SER A 51 29.94 -18.39 -11.59
C SER A 51 29.11 -19.64 -11.22
N GLY A 52 29.06 -20.00 -9.93
CA GLY A 52 28.26 -21.12 -9.43
C GLY A 52 26.75 -20.85 -9.42
N PRO A 53 25.91 -21.88 -9.22
CA PRO A 53 24.47 -21.71 -9.08
C PRO A 53 24.18 -20.72 -7.96
N ARG A 54 23.49 -19.63 -8.29
CA ARG A 54 23.08 -18.64 -7.29
C ARG A 54 22.02 -19.27 -6.39
N ASP A 55 22.15 -19.02 -5.10
CA ASP A 55 21.07 -19.27 -4.15
C ASP A 55 19.79 -18.59 -4.65
N THR A 56 18.71 -19.38 -4.77
CA THR A 56 17.43 -18.97 -5.34
C THR A 56 16.82 -17.84 -4.49
N SER A 57 16.93 -17.94 -3.17
CA SER A 57 16.48 -16.93 -2.21
C SER A 57 17.29 -15.64 -2.33
N ALA A 58 18.62 -15.72 -2.41
CA ALA A 58 19.47 -14.56 -2.65
C ALA A 58 19.15 -13.86 -3.99
N LEU A 59 18.90 -14.63 -5.04
CA LEU A 59 18.53 -14.09 -6.36
C LEU A 59 17.15 -13.43 -6.33
N PHE A 60 16.18 -14.04 -5.65
CA PHE A 60 14.86 -13.46 -5.47
C PHE A 60 14.93 -12.11 -4.74
N ASN A 61 15.66 -12.08 -3.62
CA ASN A 61 15.88 -10.86 -2.82
C ASN A 61 16.63 -9.77 -3.61
N HIS A 62 17.60 -10.16 -4.45
CA HIS A 62 18.26 -9.22 -5.34
C HIS A 62 17.27 -8.58 -6.31
N ASN A 63 16.40 -9.36 -6.97
CA ASN A 63 15.39 -8.82 -7.88
C ASN A 63 14.35 -7.95 -7.16
N LEU A 64 13.95 -8.30 -5.93
CA LEU A 64 13.12 -7.42 -5.11
C LEU A 64 13.79 -6.07 -4.86
N SER A 65 15.11 -6.04 -4.63
CA SER A 65 15.84 -4.78 -4.46
C SER A 65 15.88 -3.92 -5.73
N LEU A 66 15.86 -4.55 -6.91
CA LEU A 66 15.88 -3.87 -8.21
C LEU A 66 14.56 -3.15 -8.53
N LEU A 67 13.46 -3.46 -7.82
CA LEU A 67 12.20 -2.73 -7.95
C LEU A 67 12.33 -1.25 -7.60
N ALA A 68 13.29 -0.88 -6.76
CA ALA A 68 13.62 0.51 -6.43
C ALA A 68 14.66 1.14 -7.38
N SER A 69 15.08 0.44 -8.44
CA SER A 69 16.07 0.96 -9.37
C SER A 69 15.54 2.18 -10.12
N LYS A 70 16.43 3.14 -10.39
CA LYS A 70 16.12 4.29 -11.25
C LYS A 70 15.91 3.88 -12.71
N ASN A 71 16.47 2.75 -13.14
CA ASN A 71 16.35 2.26 -14.51
C ASN A 71 15.05 1.46 -14.69
N GLU A 72 14.17 1.94 -15.57
CA GLU A 72 12.89 1.29 -15.89
C GLU A 72 13.03 -0.12 -16.46
N THR A 73 14.07 -0.39 -17.25
CA THR A 73 14.31 -1.72 -17.82
C THR A 73 14.66 -2.70 -16.71
N GLN A 74 15.50 -2.29 -15.75
CA GLN A 74 15.83 -3.14 -14.60
C GLN A 74 14.60 -3.42 -13.73
N ARG A 75 13.74 -2.42 -13.47
CA ARG A 75 12.50 -2.64 -12.71
C ARG A 75 11.58 -3.63 -13.44
N ARG A 76 11.37 -3.44 -14.74
CA ARG A 76 10.50 -4.29 -15.57
C ARG A 76 11.02 -5.73 -15.63
N ASP A 77 12.30 -5.92 -15.88
CA ASP A 77 12.91 -7.24 -16.03
C ASP A 77 12.94 -7.97 -14.67
N ALA A 78 13.16 -7.24 -13.57
CA ALA A 78 13.05 -7.77 -12.21
C ALA A 78 11.61 -8.22 -11.91
N LEU A 79 10.59 -7.43 -12.25
CA LEU A 79 9.18 -7.83 -12.10
C LEU A 79 8.85 -9.07 -12.93
N GLN A 80 9.37 -9.16 -14.15
CA GLN A 80 9.16 -10.33 -15.01
C GLN A 80 9.80 -11.59 -14.40
N TYR A 81 11.02 -11.48 -13.89
CA TYR A 81 11.68 -12.57 -13.18
C TYR A 81 10.86 -13.01 -11.95
N LEU A 82 10.45 -12.06 -11.10
CA LEU A 82 9.66 -12.35 -9.90
C LEU A 82 8.33 -13.01 -10.25
N THR A 83 7.65 -12.56 -11.30
CA THR A 83 6.38 -13.16 -11.77
C THR A 83 6.59 -14.62 -12.16
N THR A 84 7.68 -14.90 -12.89
CA THR A 84 8.03 -16.26 -13.32
C THR A 84 8.35 -17.14 -12.12
N ALA A 85 9.14 -16.64 -11.18
CA ALA A 85 9.49 -17.34 -9.96
C ALA A 85 8.26 -17.66 -9.09
N CYS A 86 7.34 -16.71 -8.91
CA CYS A 86 6.10 -16.94 -8.17
C CYS A 86 5.22 -17.97 -8.86
N THR A 87 5.05 -17.87 -10.19
CA THR A 87 4.23 -18.82 -10.97
C THR A 87 4.79 -20.24 -10.88
N LEU A 88 6.13 -20.41 -10.94
CA LEU A 88 6.76 -21.73 -10.80
C LEU A 88 6.56 -22.29 -9.38
N ALA A 89 6.75 -21.46 -8.35
CA ALA A 89 6.57 -21.86 -6.96
C ALA A 89 5.13 -22.28 -6.61
N GLN A 90 4.12 -21.84 -7.37
CA GLN A 90 2.73 -22.28 -7.21
C GLN A 90 2.42 -23.61 -7.90
N ASN A 91 3.20 -24.00 -8.91
CA ASN A 91 2.97 -25.22 -9.70
C ASN A 91 3.75 -26.43 -9.17
N GLU A 92 4.86 -26.21 -8.49
CA GLU A 92 5.63 -27.27 -7.85
C GLU A 92 5.07 -27.54 -6.45
N GLU A 93 4.85 -28.81 -6.08
CA GLU A 93 4.52 -29.25 -4.71
C GLU A 93 5.71 -29.08 -3.73
N GLY A 94 6.51 -28.02 -3.92
CA GLY A 94 7.80 -27.78 -3.28
C GLY A 94 7.76 -26.80 -2.10
N GLU A 95 8.93 -26.21 -1.82
CA GLU A 95 9.32 -25.46 -0.61
C GLU A 95 8.60 -24.09 -0.39
N GLY A 96 7.56 -23.79 -1.17
CA GLY A 96 6.81 -22.54 -1.12
C GLY A 96 7.54 -21.34 -1.73
N LEU A 97 6.97 -20.14 -1.57
CA LEU A 97 7.55 -18.89 -2.10
C LEU A 97 8.84 -18.52 -1.33
N PRO A 98 9.94 -18.10 -2.00
CA PRO A 98 11.19 -17.72 -1.32
C PRO A 98 11.08 -16.55 -0.33
N GLN A 99 10.02 -15.75 -0.46
CA GLN A 99 9.63 -14.69 0.47
C GLN A 99 8.09 -14.67 0.57
N PRO A 100 7.51 -14.34 1.73
CA PRO A 100 6.06 -14.21 1.87
C PRO A 100 5.47 -13.25 0.83
N ALA A 101 4.28 -13.55 0.30
CA ALA A 101 3.61 -12.71 -0.69
C ALA A 101 3.41 -11.26 -0.19
N SER A 102 3.08 -11.09 1.09
CA SER A 102 3.00 -9.78 1.74
C SER A 102 4.28 -8.94 1.66
N ALA A 103 5.47 -9.56 1.77
CA ALA A 103 6.76 -8.88 1.65
C ALA A 103 7.03 -8.44 0.20
N VAL A 104 6.62 -9.27 -0.77
CA VAL A 104 6.71 -8.94 -2.20
C VAL A 104 5.81 -7.75 -2.53
N VAL A 105 4.55 -7.78 -2.09
CA VAL A 105 3.58 -6.70 -2.32
C VAL A 105 4.04 -5.39 -1.67
N ALA A 106 4.55 -5.44 -0.43
CA ALA A 106 5.06 -4.26 0.26
C ALA A 106 6.20 -3.56 -0.51
N LYS A 107 7.03 -4.31 -1.25
CA LYS A 107 8.09 -3.74 -2.10
C LYS A 107 7.60 -3.27 -3.46
N ALA A 108 6.56 -3.89 -3.99
CA ALA A 108 6.07 -3.64 -5.35
C ALA A 108 4.97 -2.56 -5.44
N GLN A 109 4.20 -2.35 -4.37
CA GLN A 109 3.00 -1.50 -4.36
C GLN A 109 3.21 -0.06 -4.84
N ALA A 110 4.36 0.56 -4.59
CA ALA A 110 4.64 1.92 -5.02
C ALA A 110 4.75 2.05 -6.55
N LEU A 111 5.02 0.95 -7.25
CA LEU A 111 5.12 0.90 -8.72
C LEU A 111 3.76 1.06 -9.41
N ILE A 112 2.64 1.11 -8.67
CA ILE A 112 1.35 1.53 -9.22
C ILE A 112 1.45 2.93 -9.83
N LEU A 113 2.27 3.79 -9.23
CA LEU A 113 2.52 5.17 -9.68
C LEU A 113 3.72 5.28 -10.62
N ASP A 114 4.29 4.18 -11.11
CA ASP A 114 5.45 4.23 -12.00
C ASP A 114 5.10 4.95 -13.30
N GLY A 115 6.03 5.78 -13.82
CA GLY A 115 5.81 6.51 -15.07
C GLY A 115 5.75 5.60 -16.29
N ASN A 116 6.45 4.46 -16.28
CA ASN A 116 6.55 3.55 -17.41
C ASN A 116 5.38 2.54 -17.43
N GLY A 117 4.60 2.54 -18.52
CA GLY A 117 3.46 1.63 -18.67
C GLY A 117 3.86 0.15 -18.71
N GLY A 118 5.03 -0.20 -19.24
CA GLY A 118 5.53 -1.57 -19.25
C GLY A 118 5.86 -2.11 -17.86
N VAL A 119 6.39 -1.26 -16.97
CA VAL A 119 6.62 -1.61 -15.56
C VAL A 119 5.27 -1.86 -14.87
N ARG A 120 4.30 -0.97 -15.04
CA ARG A 120 2.94 -1.11 -14.47
C ARG A 120 2.26 -2.40 -14.96
N SER A 121 2.29 -2.69 -16.25
CA SER A 121 1.72 -3.93 -16.79
C SER A 121 2.37 -5.20 -16.24
N GLN A 122 3.68 -5.19 -15.98
CA GLN A 122 4.36 -6.33 -15.33
C GLN A 122 4.05 -6.42 -13.83
N LEU A 123 3.86 -5.29 -13.15
CA LEU A 123 3.45 -5.26 -11.75
C LEU A 123 2.11 -5.98 -11.57
N LEU A 124 1.11 -5.68 -12.41
CA LEU A 124 -0.20 -6.32 -12.29
C LEU A 124 -0.13 -7.84 -12.52
N LYS A 125 0.76 -8.30 -13.42
CA LYS A 125 1.00 -9.73 -13.62
C LYS A 125 1.63 -10.37 -12.38
N LEU A 126 2.62 -9.72 -11.77
CA LEU A 126 3.21 -10.18 -10.51
C LEU A 126 2.13 -10.30 -9.42
N LEU A 127 1.33 -9.25 -9.21
CA LEU A 127 0.27 -9.24 -8.20
C LEU A 127 -0.74 -10.37 -8.40
N LYS A 128 -1.13 -10.65 -9.65
CA LYS A 128 -2.03 -11.77 -10.01
C LYS A 128 -1.40 -13.15 -9.88
N SER A 129 -0.07 -13.25 -9.87
CA SER A 129 0.65 -14.53 -9.71
C SER A 129 0.88 -14.93 -8.25
N LEU A 130 0.57 -14.04 -7.30
CA LEU A 130 0.73 -14.30 -5.88
C LEU A 130 -0.51 -15.02 -5.31
N PRO A 131 -0.33 -15.92 -4.32
CA PRO A 131 -1.44 -16.53 -3.60
C PRO A 131 -2.24 -15.44 -2.87
N VAL A 132 -3.51 -15.33 -3.24
CA VAL A 132 -4.39 -14.23 -2.83
C VAL A 132 -4.55 -14.14 -1.32
N ASP A 133 -4.61 -15.30 -0.64
CA ASP A 133 -4.83 -15.40 0.80
C ASP A 133 -3.59 -15.00 1.63
N GLU A 134 -2.41 -14.88 1.00
CA GLU A 134 -1.14 -14.55 1.66
C GLU A 134 -0.66 -13.11 1.42
N ILE A 135 -1.42 -12.31 0.67
CA ILE A 135 -1.05 -10.92 0.31
C ILE A 135 -0.95 -10.01 1.54
N GLY A 136 -1.59 -10.37 2.65
CA GLY A 136 -1.56 -9.61 3.90
C GLY A 136 -2.45 -8.36 3.87
N SER A 137 -2.09 -7.34 4.64
CA SER A 137 -2.87 -6.08 4.73
C SER A 137 -2.85 -5.31 3.40
N LEU A 138 -4.02 -4.86 2.97
CA LEU A 138 -4.23 -4.11 1.73
C LEU A 138 -4.14 -2.59 1.91
N ASP A 139 -3.85 -2.09 3.12
CA ASP A 139 -3.91 -0.67 3.49
C ASP A 139 -3.08 0.22 2.57
N GLN A 140 -1.80 -0.15 2.38
CA GLN A 140 -0.88 0.61 1.54
C GLN A 140 -1.16 0.41 0.05
N LEU A 141 -1.56 -0.79 -0.35
CA LEU A 141 -1.94 -1.08 -1.73
C LEU A 141 -3.15 -0.23 -2.16
N LEU A 142 -4.17 -0.16 -1.31
CA LEU A 142 -5.36 0.68 -1.51
C LEU A 142 -5.01 2.17 -1.51
N LEU A 143 -4.07 2.60 -0.66
CA LEU A 143 -3.57 3.99 -0.66
C LEU A 143 -2.92 4.34 -2.00
N TYR A 144 -2.01 3.50 -2.51
CA TYR A 144 -1.36 3.74 -3.80
C TYR A 144 -2.34 3.68 -4.97
N ALA A 145 -3.30 2.74 -4.96
CA ALA A 145 -4.35 2.67 -5.98
C ALA A 145 -5.19 3.97 -6.01
N ARG A 146 -5.67 4.45 -4.86
CA ARG A 146 -6.43 5.71 -4.77
C ARG A 146 -5.60 6.93 -5.21
N ALA A 147 -4.35 7.02 -4.76
CA ALA A 147 -3.44 8.08 -5.20
C ALA A 147 -3.27 8.08 -6.72
N GLY A 148 -3.12 6.89 -7.30
CA GLY A 148 -2.98 6.69 -8.74
C GLY A 148 -4.24 7.02 -9.54
N MET A 149 -5.44 6.74 -8.99
CA MET A 149 -6.70 7.17 -9.59
C MET A 149 -6.81 8.70 -9.72
N THR A 150 -6.19 9.46 -8.82
CA THR A 150 -6.14 10.95 -8.86
C THR A 150 -4.91 11.52 -9.55
N HIS A 151 -4.08 10.67 -10.17
CA HIS A 151 -2.81 11.08 -10.75
C HIS A 151 -2.98 11.96 -12.01
N LEU A 152 -2.02 12.84 -12.28
CA LEU A 152 -2.05 13.75 -13.43
C LEU A 152 -2.03 12.99 -14.78
N SER A 153 -1.26 11.91 -14.87
CA SER A 153 -1.20 11.05 -16.06
C SER A 153 -2.42 10.13 -16.17
N THR A 154 -3.13 10.23 -17.30
CA THR A 154 -4.29 9.39 -17.63
C THR A 154 -3.96 7.90 -17.62
N ASP A 155 -2.76 7.52 -18.09
CA ASP A 155 -2.36 6.12 -18.14
C ASP A 155 -2.12 5.52 -16.75
N VAL A 156 -1.69 6.35 -15.79
CA VAL A 156 -1.57 5.94 -14.39
C VAL A 156 -2.96 5.83 -13.75
N ARG A 157 -3.88 6.76 -14.07
CA ARG A 157 -5.27 6.68 -13.59
C ARG A 157 -5.96 5.39 -14.06
N LEU A 158 -5.87 5.10 -15.36
CA LEU A 158 -6.42 3.88 -15.96
C LEU A 158 -5.82 2.63 -15.30
N PHE A 159 -4.49 2.57 -15.18
CA PHE A 159 -3.83 1.43 -14.54
C PHE A 159 -4.24 1.25 -13.07
N SER A 160 -4.44 2.35 -12.35
CA SER A 160 -4.86 2.27 -10.94
C SER A 160 -6.28 1.74 -10.79
N LEU A 161 -7.15 2.00 -11.76
CA LEU A 161 -8.47 1.37 -11.85
C LEU A 161 -8.33 -0.13 -12.16
N GLU A 162 -7.40 -0.55 -13.03
CA GLU A 162 -7.14 -1.99 -13.26
C GLU A 162 -6.66 -2.72 -11.98
N VAL A 163 -5.86 -2.05 -11.15
CA VAL A 163 -5.44 -2.59 -9.85
C VAL A 163 -6.64 -2.68 -8.90
N MET A 164 -7.49 -1.66 -8.85
CA MET A 164 -8.71 -1.68 -8.06
C MET A 164 -9.67 -2.80 -8.51
N ASP A 165 -9.88 -2.96 -9.81
CA ASP A 165 -10.68 -4.05 -10.37
C ASP A 165 -10.13 -5.41 -9.98
N TRP A 166 -8.80 -5.58 -10.01
CA TRP A 166 -8.18 -6.83 -9.56
C TRP A 166 -8.47 -7.10 -8.08
N ILE A 167 -8.31 -6.11 -7.20
CA ILE A 167 -8.63 -6.23 -5.77
C ILE A 167 -10.12 -6.61 -5.59
N LEU A 168 -11.02 -6.02 -6.38
CA LEU A 168 -12.46 -6.28 -6.28
C LEU A 168 -12.91 -7.56 -6.99
N SER A 169 -12.07 -8.14 -7.86
CA SER A 169 -12.43 -9.32 -8.67
C SER A 169 -12.48 -10.63 -7.88
N SER A 170 -11.69 -10.76 -6.82
CA SER A 170 -11.72 -11.92 -5.92
C SER A 170 -12.65 -11.65 -4.74
N PRO A 171 -13.58 -12.56 -4.39
CA PRO A 171 -14.41 -12.40 -3.19
C PRO A 171 -13.59 -12.18 -1.91
N SER A 172 -12.47 -12.90 -1.74
CA SER A 172 -11.62 -12.77 -0.55
C SER A 172 -10.93 -11.41 -0.45
N LEU A 173 -10.41 -10.88 -1.56
CA LEU A 173 -9.80 -9.54 -1.60
C LEU A 173 -10.84 -8.43 -1.50
N GLY A 174 -11.99 -8.63 -2.13
CA GLY A 174 -13.12 -7.70 -2.09
C GLY A 174 -13.65 -7.54 -0.67
N GLU A 175 -13.76 -8.63 0.10
CA GLU A 175 -14.10 -8.55 1.52
C GLU A 175 -12.96 -7.92 2.33
N ALA A 176 -11.72 -8.37 2.12
CA ALA A 176 -10.56 -7.86 2.85
C ALA A 176 -10.33 -6.35 2.66
N VAL A 177 -10.57 -5.81 1.45
CA VAL A 177 -10.42 -4.37 1.19
C VAL A 177 -11.49 -3.55 1.92
N MET A 178 -12.67 -4.10 2.19
CA MET A 178 -13.74 -3.40 2.88
C MET A 178 -13.47 -3.27 4.38
N SER A 179 -12.72 -4.21 4.97
CA SER A 179 -12.22 -4.14 6.34
C SER A 179 -10.98 -3.25 6.52
N VAL A 180 -10.47 -2.61 5.44
CA VAL A 180 -9.36 -1.66 5.55
C VAL A 180 -9.87 -0.31 6.10
N PRO A 181 -9.16 0.32 7.06
CA PRO A 181 -9.56 1.61 7.61
C PRO A 181 -9.75 2.71 6.56
N GLY A 182 -10.94 3.31 6.55
CA GLY A 182 -11.32 4.35 5.61
C GLY A 182 -11.43 3.89 4.15
N ALA A 183 -11.46 2.58 3.90
CA ALA A 183 -11.62 2.06 2.53
C ALA A 183 -12.96 2.44 1.94
N TRP A 184 -14.04 2.39 2.72
CA TRP A 184 -15.38 2.73 2.23
C TRP A 184 -15.50 4.22 1.88
N VAL A 185 -15.52 5.08 2.90
CA VAL A 185 -15.81 6.51 2.74
C VAL A 185 -14.78 7.22 1.86
N LYS A 186 -13.47 7.00 2.06
CA LYS A 186 -12.46 7.72 1.27
C LYS A 186 -12.41 7.29 -0.19
N THR A 187 -12.74 6.03 -0.50
CA THR A 187 -12.82 5.58 -1.90
C THR A 187 -14.05 6.18 -2.59
N LEU A 188 -15.20 6.25 -1.90
CA LEU A 188 -16.38 6.95 -2.41
C LEU A 188 -16.10 8.45 -2.65
N ARG A 189 -15.46 9.14 -1.70
CA ARG A 189 -14.99 10.53 -1.88
C ARG A 189 -14.02 10.67 -3.05
N THR A 190 -13.18 9.66 -3.28
CA THR A 190 -12.29 9.65 -4.45
C THR A 190 -13.11 9.62 -5.73
N PHE A 191 -14.13 8.74 -5.84
CA PHE A 191 -15.02 8.72 -7.00
C PHE A 191 -15.85 10.00 -7.18
N GLU A 192 -16.38 10.59 -6.12
CA GLU A 192 -17.06 11.90 -6.17
C GLU A 192 -16.18 12.96 -6.81
N ASN A 193 -14.91 13.04 -6.38
CA ASN A 193 -13.97 14.01 -6.90
C ASN A 193 -13.56 13.72 -8.36
N LEU A 194 -13.40 12.45 -8.73
CA LEU A 194 -13.04 12.05 -10.09
C LEU A 194 -14.16 12.30 -11.10
N LEU A 195 -15.41 12.11 -10.69
CA LEU A 195 -16.59 12.25 -11.55
C LEU A 195 -17.19 13.66 -11.48
N GLY A 196 -16.74 14.49 -10.53
CA GLY A 196 -17.33 15.80 -10.27
C GLY A 196 -18.71 15.75 -9.62
N TRP A 197 -19.08 14.60 -9.05
CA TRP A 197 -20.37 14.39 -8.38
C TRP A 197 -20.23 14.89 -6.95
N ARG A 198 -20.78 16.08 -6.64
CA ARG A 198 -20.75 16.65 -5.30
C ARG A 198 -22.16 16.83 -4.75
N SER A 199 -22.36 16.49 -3.47
CA SER A 199 -23.60 16.76 -2.76
C SER A 199 -23.87 18.27 -2.73
N THR A 200 -25.09 18.67 -3.09
CA THR A 200 -25.54 20.07 -3.04
C THR A 200 -25.75 20.58 -1.61
N ASN A 201 -25.75 19.67 -0.61
CA ASN A 201 -26.12 19.98 0.77
C ASN A 201 -24.92 20.03 1.74
N GLY A 202 -23.71 19.70 1.29
CA GLY A 202 -22.50 19.68 2.12
C GLY A 202 -21.87 21.06 2.31
N SER A 203 -22.44 21.88 3.19
CA SER A 203 -21.75 23.06 3.74
C SER A 203 -20.74 22.64 4.81
N GLN A 204 -19.50 23.10 4.62
CA GLN A 204 -18.50 23.43 5.65
C GLN A 204 -17.89 22.31 6.51
N ASN A 205 -16.57 22.16 6.35
CA ASN A 205 -15.71 22.08 7.52
C ASN A 205 -14.54 23.08 7.36
N GLY A 206 -14.43 24.02 8.31
CA GLY A 206 -13.17 24.70 8.66
C GLY A 206 -12.70 25.93 7.86
N ASN A 207 -13.26 27.09 8.20
CA ASN A 207 -12.65 28.43 8.15
C ASN A 207 -12.15 28.99 6.79
N GLY A 208 -12.99 29.81 6.15
CA GLY A 208 -12.57 30.66 5.04
C GLY A 208 -13.78 31.33 4.40
N THR A 209 -13.80 32.66 4.42
CA THR A 209 -14.76 33.55 3.76
C THR A 209 -15.25 33.03 2.41
N ARG A 210 -16.58 32.98 2.22
CA ARG A 210 -17.24 32.77 0.92
C ARG A 210 -16.65 33.73 -0.12
N GLN A 211 -15.78 33.22 -0.98
CA GLN A 211 -15.34 33.90 -2.20
C GLN A 211 -15.92 33.17 -3.40
N GLU A 212 -16.29 33.95 -4.42
CA GLU A 212 -16.79 33.65 -5.77
C GLU A 212 -16.03 32.57 -6.59
N GLY A 213 -15.14 31.78 -5.98
CA GLY A 213 -14.32 30.75 -6.64
C GLY A 213 -15.03 29.41 -6.90
N GLU A 214 -16.22 29.18 -6.36
CA GLU A 214 -16.95 27.89 -6.48
C GLU A 214 -17.38 27.56 -7.93
N LYS A 215 -17.44 28.55 -8.82
CA LYS A 215 -17.67 28.34 -10.26
C LYS A 215 -16.47 27.69 -10.97
N TRP A 216 -15.25 27.88 -10.47
CA TRP A 216 -14.05 27.39 -11.14
C TRP A 216 -13.89 25.86 -11.00
N THR A 217 -14.26 25.28 -9.86
CA THR A 217 -14.14 23.82 -9.64
C THR A 217 -15.21 23.01 -10.39
N ARG A 218 -16.44 23.52 -10.51
CA ARG A 218 -17.46 22.90 -11.40
C ARG A 218 -17.00 22.90 -12.86
N GLN A 219 -16.34 23.98 -13.28
CA GLN A 219 -15.86 24.12 -14.65
C GLN A 219 -14.57 23.30 -14.91
N ILE A 220 -13.78 22.97 -13.89
CA ILE A 220 -12.62 22.06 -14.02
C ILE A 220 -13.06 20.60 -13.99
N ALA A 221 -14.06 20.21 -13.20
CA ALA A 221 -14.58 18.83 -13.20
C ALA A 221 -15.30 18.51 -14.52
N SER A 222 -16.14 19.43 -15.02
CA SER A 222 -16.78 19.28 -16.33
C SER A 222 -15.78 19.34 -17.48
N LYS A 223 -14.62 20.00 -17.30
CA LYS A 223 -13.51 19.99 -18.26
C LYS A 223 -12.48 18.88 -18.01
N THR A 224 -12.47 18.16 -16.91
CA THR A 224 -11.54 17.01 -16.75
C THR A 224 -12.20 15.71 -17.20
N SER A 225 -13.54 15.67 -17.23
CA SER A 225 -14.31 14.69 -18.00
C SER A 225 -14.39 15.01 -19.51
N SER A 226 -14.25 16.28 -19.94
CA SER A 226 -14.39 16.67 -21.36
C SER A 226 -13.23 17.45 -22.01
N SER A 227 -12.16 17.76 -21.30
CA SER A 227 -10.95 18.44 -21.80
C SER A 227 -9.71 17.58 -21.60
N GLY A 228 -9.76 16.41 -22.20
CA GLY A 228 -8.62 15.82 -22.87
C GLY A 228 -9.06 15.55 -24.30
N LEU A 229 -8.61 16.38 -25.24
CA LEU A 229 -8.65 16.09 -26.67
C LEU A 229 -8.36 14.59 -26.90
N GLU A 230 -9.19 13.96 -27.73
CA GLU A 230 -8.99 12.62 -28.32
C GLU A 230 -9.28 11.39 -27.43
N LYS A 231 -10.26 10.57 -27.85
CA LYS A 231 -10.53 9.12 -27.62
C LYS A 231 -10.36 8.47 -26.22
N GLY A 232 -9.50 8.96 -25.33
CA GLY A 232 -9.20 8.38 -24.01
C GLY A 232 -10.09 8.85 -22.86
N GLY A 233 -10.72 10.04 -22.96
CA GLY A 233 -11.60 10.59 -21.92
C GLY A 233 -12.83 9.70 -21.65
N ASN A 234 -13.51 9.26 -22.71
CA ASN A 234 -14.67 8.38 -22.60
C ASN A 234 -14.28 7.01 -22.02
N LYS A 235 -13.13 6.45 -22.43
CA LYS A 235 -12.64 5.17 -21.91
C LYS A 235 -12.35 5.24 -20.42
N LEU A 236 -11.72 6.33 -19.96
CA LEU A 236 -11.48 6.55 -18.54
C LEU A 236 -12.79 6.67 -17.76
N LEU A 237 -13.76 7.44 -18.24
CA LEU A 237 -15.05 7.60 -17.58
C LEU A 237 -15.81 6.26 -17.49
N VAL A 238 -15.86 5.49 -18.59
CA VAL A 238 -16.47 4.15 -18.60
C VAL A 238 -15.81 3.24 -17.56
N HIS A 239 -14.48 3.26 -17.47
CA HIS A 239 -13.73 2.44 -16.52
C HIS A 239 -13.96 2.89 -15.07
N GLN A 240 -13.99 4.19 -14.80
CA GLN A 240 -14.33 4.75 -13.49
C GLN A 240 -15.72 4.28 -13.03
N LEU A 241 -16.73 4.38 -13.90
CA LEU A 241 -18.10 3.93 -13.62
C LEU A 241 -18.17 2.42 -13.39
N ALA A 242 -17.47 1.61 -14.21
CA ALA A 242 -17.44 0.17 -14.05
C ALA A 242 -16.77 -0.26 -12.73
N THR A 243 -15.62 0.33 -12.40
CA THR A 243 -14.89 0.06 -11.14
C THR A 243 -15.76 0.45 -9.94
N MET A 244 -16.42 1.61 -10.01
CA MET A 244 -17.32 2.10 -8.96
C MET A 244 -18.55 1.18 -8.79
N ALA A 245 -19.13 0.68 -9.88
CA ALA A 245 -20.21 -0.30 -9.80
C ALA A 245 -19.77 -1.58 -9.08
N SER A 246 -18.58 -2.10 -9.40
CA SER A 246 -17.99 -3.25 -8.71
C SER A 246 -17.73 -2.95 -7.23
N PHE A 247 -17.18 -1.77 -6.92
CA PHE A 247 -16.90 -1.34 -5.55
C PHE A 247 -18.18 -1.25 -4.72
N LEU A 248 -19.24 -0.64 -5.26
CA LEU A 248 -20.55 -0.57 -4.61
C LEU A 248 -21.18 -1.95 -4.45
N ALA A 249 -21.07 -2.83 -5.44
CA ALA A 249 -21.60 -4.18 -5.35
C ALA A 249 -20.92 -4.98 -4.22
N VAL A 250 -19.59 -4.97 -4.14
CA VAL A 250 -18.83 -5.62 -3.04
C VAL A 250 -19.10 -4.93 -1.70
N GLY A 251 -19.28 -3.61 -1.72
CA GLY A 251 -19.58 -2.77 -0.57
C GLY A 251 -20.92 -3.05 0.10
N LEU A 252 -21.95 -3.24 -0.72
CA LEU A 252 -23.35 -3.29 -0.28
C LEU A 252 -23.92 -4.70 -0.27
N THR A 253 -23.21 -5.69 -0.81
CA THR A 253 -23.66 -7.09 -0.76
C THR A 253 -23.27 -7.69 0.60
N PRO A 254 -24.24 -8.10 1.43
CA PRO A 254 -23.92 -8.87 2.63
C PRO A 254 -23.27 -10.20 2.24
N ALA A 255 -22.34 -10.69 3.06
CA ALA A 255 -21.75 -12.01 2.84
C ALA A 255 -22.88 -13.06 2.78
N PRO A 256 -22.89 -13.94 1.76
CA PRO A 256 -23.99 -14.89 1.60
C PRO A 256 -24.01 -15.85 2.80
N ALA A 257 -25.08 -15.80 3.60
CA ALA A 257 -25.35 -16.81 4.59
C ALA A 257 -25.83 -18.07 3.86
N ASP A 258 -25.02 -19.13 3.84
CA ASP A 258 -25.48 -20.45 3.38
C ASP A 258 -26.46 -21.03 4.43
N PRO A 259 -27.78 -21.12 4.12
CA PRO A 259 -28.77 -21.60 5.06
C PRO A 259 -28.55 -23.08 5.41
N GLU A 260 -28.00 -23.86 4.47
CA GLU A 260 -27.79 -25.29 4.66
C GLU A 260 -26.52 -25.56 5.46
N ALA A 261 -25.44 -24.82 5.19
CA ALA A 261 -24.23 -24.88 6.01
C ALA A 261 -24.47 -24.33 7.42
N SER A 262 -25.26 -23.28 7.60
CA SER A 262 -25.60 -22.75 8.92
C SER A 262 -26.44 -23.75 9.74
N VAL A 263 -27.40 -24.45 9.14
CA VAL A 263 -28.16 -25.53 9.81
C VAL A 263 -27.28 -26.73 10.14
N LYS A 264 -26.43 -27.20 9.21
CA LYS A 264 -25.48 -28.31 9.47
C LYS A 264 -24.49 -27.95 10.56
N ARG A 265 -23.96 -26.73 10.54
CA ARG A 265 -23.05 -26.21 11.56
C ARG A 265 -23.74 -26.08 12.90
N ALA A 266 -24.96 -25.54 12.95
CA ALA A 266 -25.79 -25.46 14.16
C ALA A 266 -26.03 -26.84 14.79
N ALA A 267 -26.27 -27.88 13.97
CA ALA A 267 -26.40 -29.25 14.44
C ALA A 267 -25.08 -29.84 14.97
N GLN A 268 -23.94 -29.51 14.36
CA GLN A 268 -22.61 -29.96 14.81
C GLN A 268 -22.15 -29.31 16.11
N ILE A 269 -22.50 -28.03 16.30
CA ILE A 269 -22.06 -27.27 17.47
C ILE A 269 -23.02 -27.38 18.65
N PHE A 270 -24.27 -27.85 18.47
CA PHE A 270 -25.21 -28.05 19.59
C PHE A 270 -24.61 -28.97 20.67
N PRO A 271 -24.63 -28.60 21.97
CA PRO A 271 -25.38 -27.50 22.60
C PRO A 271 -24.58 -26.19 22.76
N LEU A 272 -23.41 -26.05 22.14
CA LEU A 272 -22.59 -24.85 22.18
C LEU A 272 -23.24 -23.72 21.38
N TRP A 273 -23.22 -22.52 21.95
CA TRP A 273 -23.77 -21.31 21.36
C TRP A 273 -22.61 -20.37 20.98
N HIS A 274 -22.77 -19.64 19.88
CA HIS A 274 -21.76 -18.70 19.36
C HIS A 274 -20.35 -19.30 19.22
N THR A 275 -20.24 -20.60 18.91
CA THR A 275 -18.95 -21.30 18.77
C THR A 275 -17.98 -20.55 17.87
N ASP A 276 -18.49 -19.96 16.79
CA ASP A 276 -17.70 -19.22 15.79
C ASP A 276 -17.06 -17.95 16.34
N ALA A 277 -17.70 -17.29 17.31
CA ALA A 277 -17.14 -16.14 17.99
C ALA A 277 -16.03 -16.52 18.99
N HIS A 278 -15.94 -17.80 19.36
CA HIS A 278 -14.95 -18.34 20.30
C HIS A 278 -13.83 -19.12 19.60
N LEU A 279 -13.94 -19.35 18.29
CA LEU A 279 -12.88 -19.95 17.48
C LEU A 279 -11.88 -18.89 17.03
N LEU A 280 -10.67 -19.34 16.69
CA LEU A 280 -9.69 -18.49 16.04
C LEU A 280 -10.27 -18.02 14.70
N SER A 281 -10.26 -16.71 14.47
CA SER A 281 -10.73 -16.15 13.21
C SER A 281 -9.84 -16.62 12.06
N THR A 282 -10.48 -16.90 10.92
CA THR A 282 -9.81 -17.23 9.66
C THR A 282 -9.36 -15.98 8.89
N ARG A 283 -9.74 -14.77 9.35
CA ARG A 283 -9.33 -13.50 8.75
C ARG A 283 -7.96 -13.09 9.26
N SER A 284 -7.17 -12.41 8.43
CA SER A 284 -5.82 -11.94 8.78
C SER A 284 -5.82 -10.81 9.83
N ASN A 285 -6.88 -9.98 9.91
CA ASN A 285 -7.00 -8.88 10.86
C ASN A 285 -8.42 -8.77 11.47
N PRO A 286 -8.85 -9.73 12.31
CA PRO A 286 -10.23 -9.82 12.78
C PRO A 286 -10.67 -8.71 13.74
N PHE A 287 -9.73 -8.08 14.44
CA PHE A 287 -9.99 -7.04 15.44
C PHE A 287 -9.52 -5.65 14.98
N GLY A 288 -9.26 -5.49 13.68
CA GLY A 288 -8.75 -4.23 13.11
C GLY A 288 -9.68 -3.02 13.30
N HIS A 289 -10.99 -3.28 13.39
CA HIS A 289 -12.01 -2.25 13.67
C HIS A 289 -11.90 -1.69 15.09
N LEU A 290 -11.40 -2.46 16.08
CA LEU A 290 -11.27 -1.96 17.47
C LEU A 290 -10.21 -0.86 17.61
N ASN A 291 -9.28 -0.78 16.66
CA ASN A 291 -8.24 0.25 16.59
C ASN A 291 -7.45 0.47 17.91
N LEU A 292 -7.25 -0.58 18.71
CA LEU A 292 -6.64 -0.48 20.06
C LEU A 292 -5.22 0.10 20.07
N PHE A 293 -4.50 -0.05 18.95
CA PHE A 293 -3.09 0.35 18.81
C PHE A 293 -2.86 1.43 17.74
N GLY A 294 -3.93 1.96 17.12
CA GLY A 294 -3.83 2.97 16.08
C GLY A 294 -4.14 4.37 16.58
N ALA A 295 -3.91 5.37 15.73
CA ALA A 295 -4.36 6.73 16.00
C ALA A 295 -5.89 6.79 15.98
N LEU A 296 -6.46 7.75 16.73
CA LEU A 296 -7.89 8.04 16.69
C LEU A 296 -8.32 8.28 15.23
N ARG A 297 -9.37 7.59 14.80
CA ARG A 297 -9.93 7.67 13.46
C ARG A 297 -11.13 8.63 13.47
N ASP A 298 -11.27 9.40 12.40
CA ASP A 298 -12.50 10.12 12.10
C ASP A 298 -13.49 9.20 11.36
N ALA A 299 -14.74 9.63 11.20
CA ALA A 299 -15.77 8.86 10.51
C ALA A 299 -15.37 8.48 9.06
N GLU A 300 -14.48 9.25 8.42
CA GLU A 300 -13.97 8.91 7.08
C GLU A 300 -12.86 7.84 7.11
N SER A 301 -12.14 7.70 8.22
CA SER A 301 -11.06 6.74 8.41
C SER A 301 -11.48 5.48 9.16
N GLU A 302 -12.74 5.39 9.58
CA GLU A 302 -13.28 4.27 10.35
C GLU A 302 -13.39 2.99 9.51
N VAL A 303 -13.48 1.85 10.19
CA VAL A 303 -13.74 0.54 9.57
C VAL A 303 -15.23 0.22 9.71
N TYR A 304 -15.87 -0.12 8.61
CA TYR A 304 -17.27 -0.55 8.55
C TYR A 304 -17.31 -2.00 8.07
N ASP A 305 -17.32 -2.94 9.01
CA ASP A 305 -17.10 -4.36 8.70
C ASP A 305 -18.36 -5.00 8.08
N SER A 306 -19.55 -4.58 8.51
CA SER A 306 -20.81 -5.10 7.96
C SER A 306 -21.26 -4.32 6.72
N ALA A 307 -22.04 -4.96 5.85
CA ALA A 307 -22.67 -4.28 4.71
C ALA A 307 -23.75 -3.28 5.19
N GLU A 308 -24.37 -3.57 6.34
CA GLU A 308 -25.39 -2.73 6.97
C GLU A 308 -24.80 -1.41 7.48
N GLU A 309 -23.69 -1.45 8.23
CA GLU A 309 -22.96 -0.24 8.65
C GLU A 309 -22.51 0.60 7.45
N ARG A 310 -21.96 -0.07 6.41
CA ARG A 310 -21.57 0.60 5.16
C ARG A 310 -22.75 1.29 4.50
N LEU A 311 -23.93 0.67 4.50
CA LEU A 311 -25.16 1.24 3.94
C LEU A 311 -25.69 2.42 4.76
N GLU A 312 -25.65 2.33 6.08
CA GLU A 312 -26.06 3.41 6.98
C GLU A 312 -25.21 4.65 6.72
N VAL A 313 -23.88 4.52 6.75
CA VAL A 313 -22.96 5.63 6.46
C VAL A 313 -23.08 6.13 5.02
N PHE A 314 -23.41 5.24 4.07
CA PHE A 314 -23.67 5.62 2.68
C PHE A 314 -24.91 6.54 2.54
N ARG A 315 -25.91 6.36 3.41
CA ARG A 315 -27.09 7.23 3.48
C ARG A 315 -26.82 8.50 4.28
N GLU A 316 -26.19 8.38 5.45
CA GLU A 316 -25.90 9.52 6.34
C GLU A 316 -25.03 10.59 5.67
N LEU A 317 -24.06 10.17 4.85
CA LEU A 317 -23.15 11.08 4.15
C LEU A 317 -23.70 11.58 2.79
N ASP A 318 -24.98 11.36 2.51
CA ASP A 318 -25.66 11.75 1.25
C ASP A 318 -25.03 11.16 -0.03
N PHE A 319 -24.25 10.08 0.08
CA PHE A 319 -23.64 9.43 -1.08
C PHE A 319 -24.71 8.82 -1.99
N LEU A 320 -25.75 8.20 -1.43
CA LEU A 320 -26.83 7.60 -2.22
C LEU A 320 -27.48 8.63 -3.17
N LEU A 321 -27.83 9.82 -2.65
CA LEU A 321 -28.44 10.88 -3.46
C LEU A 321 -27.47 11.40 -4.52
N THR A 322 -26.23 11.67 -4.12
CA THR A 322 -25.19 12.23 -5.00
C THR A 322 -24.87 11.29 -6.16
N PHE A 323 -24.66 10.01 -5.86
CA PHE A 323 -24.33 8.99 -6.86
C PHE A 323 -25.54 8.67 -7.75
N ARG A 324 -26.75 8.67 -7.21
CA ARG A 324 -27.97 8.50 -8.02
C ARG A 324 -28.09 9.61 -9.06
N ASN A 325 -27.96 10.87 -8.63
CA ASN A 325 -28.07 12.02 -9.54
C ASN A 325 -26.99 11.99 -10.62
N GLY A 326 -25.73 11.77 -10.24
CA GLY A 326 -24.62 11.65 -11.19
C GLY A 326 -24.78 10.47 -12.16
N THR A 327 -25.29 9.34 -11.67
CA THR A 327 -25.57 8.16 -12.51
C THR A 327 -26.68 8.43 -13.53
N GLN A 328 -27.75 9.15 -13.16
CA GLN A 328 -28.80 9.53 -14.10
C GLN A 328 -28.29 10.48 -15.19
N GLU A 329 -27.39 11.40 -14.84
CA GLU A 329 -26.73 12.28 -15.82
C GLU A 329 -25.86 11.47 -16.80
N ALA A 330 -24.97 10.61 -16.28
CA ALA A 330 -24.13 9.74 -17.12
C ALA A 330 -24.95 8.79 -18.00
N LYS A 331 -26.12 8.31 -17.52
CA LYS A 331 -27.03 7.46 -18.29
C LYS A 331 -27.62 8.17 -19.51
N ARG A 332 -27.82 9.49 -19.45
CA ARG A 332 -28.33 10.30 -20.57
C ARG A 332 -27.33 10.41 -21.73
N GLU A 333 -26.03 10.29 -21.46
CA GLU A 333 -25.00 10.32 -22.51
C GLU A 333 -25.10 9.12 -23.48
N GLY A 334 -25.69 8.01 -23.03
CA GLY A 334 -25.91 6.82 -23.87
C GLY A 334 -24.62 6.06 -24.23
N GLY A 335 -24.71 5.14 -25.18
CA GLY A 335 -23.55 4.37 -25.66
C GLY A 335 -22.89 3.49 -24.58
N GLU A 336 -21.55 3.46 -24.57
CA GLU A 336 -20.75 2.73 -23.58
C GLU A 336 -20.86 3.33 -22.18
N ILE A 337 -20.90 4.67 -22.08
CA ILE A 337 -21.02 5.40 -20.81
C ILE A 337 -22.35 5.09 -20.16
N GLY A 338 -23.45 5.13 -20.92
CA GLY A 338 -24.78 4.78 -20.42
C GLY A 338 -24.90 3.34 -19.95
N ARG A 339 -24.18 2.39 -20.58
CA ARG A 339 -24.12 0.99 -20.11
C ARG A 339 -23.35 0.86 -18.81
N ALA A 340 -22.21 1.53 -18.67
CA ALA A 340 -21.45 1.55 -17.42
C ALA A 340 -22.24 2.22 -16.28
N ALA A 341 -22.92 3.33 -16.57
CA ALA A 341 -23.84 3.98 -15.62
C ALA A 341 -25.00 3.07 -15.20
N ALA A 342 -25.54 2.25 -16.12
CA ALA A 342 -26.57 1.28 -15.77
C ALA A 342 -26.08 0.19 -14.79
N ALA A 343 -24.80 -0.18 -14.84
CA ALA A 343 -24.21 -1.09 -13.86
C ALA A 343 -24.12 -0.43 -12.47
N VAL A 344 -23.78 0.86 -12.41
CA VAL A 344 -23.83 1.64 -11.16
C VAL A 344 -25.26 1.72 -10.61
N ASP A 345 -26.25 2.03 -11.46
CA ASP A 345 -27.66 2.07 -11.07
C ASP A 345 -28.12 0.73 -10.48
N LYS A 346 -27.69 -0.40 -11.06
CA LYS A 346 -27.95 -1.73 -10.52
C LYS A 346 -27.33 -1.92 -9.13
N ALA A 347 -26.09 -1.47 -8.91
CA ALA A 347 -25.43 -1.57 -7.61
C ALA A 347 -26.11 -0.67 -6.56
N LEU A 348 -26.54 0.54 -6.94
CA LEU A 348 -27.25 1.47 -6.05
C LEU A 348 -28.60 0.93 -5.58
N ARG A 349 -29.28 0.08 -6.37
CA ARG A 349 -30.53 -0.58 -5.93
C ARG A 349 -30.34 -1.54 -4.75
N LEU A 350 -29.13 -2.07 -4.55
CA LEU A 350 -28.81 -2.84 -3.35
C LEU A 350 -28.97 -1.98 -2.09
N ALA A 351 -28.62 -0.69 -2.18
CA ALA A 351 -28.81 0.29 -1.11
C ALA A 351 -30.26 0.79 -0.97
N GLU A 352 -31.19 0.43 -1.86
CA GLU A 352 -32.61 0.76 -1.75
C GLU A 352 -33.44 -0.38 -1.15
N THR A 353 -32.92 -1.61 -1.22
CA THR A 353 -33.63 -2.84 -0.82
C THR A 353 -33.17 -3.42 0.51
N GLY A 354 -31.99 -3.04 1.00
CA GLY A 354 -31.52 -3.30 2.36
C GLY A 354 -31.96 -2.21 3.35
#